data_AF-A0A3D1DFA1-F1
#
_entry.id   AF-A0A3D1DFA1-F1
#
_cell.length_a   1.000
_cell.length_b   1.000
_cell.length_c   1.000
_cell.angle_alpha   90.00
_cell.angle_beta   90.00
_cell.angle_gamma   90.00
#
_symmetry.space_group_name_H-M   'P 1'
#
loop_
_entity.id
_entity.type
_entity.pdbx_description
1 polymer ?
#
loop_
_entity_poly.entity_id
_entity_poly.type
_entity_poly.pdbx_seq_one_letter_code
_entity_poly.pdbx_strand_id
1 'polypeptide(L)'
;MMMNRRDALAVLAGGTLSLADAALSAAPKKVHATTLLSRNGSGRATAYAEANKIVTVGEKTHVSWLDSVKEGFRVRIRTLDRKSGQWSKTWTVGPAHD
;
A
#
# COMPACT_ATOMS: atom_id res chain seq x y z
N MET A 1 7.66 -61.10 -5.44
CA MET A 1 7.00 -59.80 -5.68
C MET A 1 7.48 -59.31 -7.05
N MET A 2 6.84 -59.74 -8.15
CA MET A 2 5.79 -59.00 -8.90
C MET A 2 6.28 -57.59 -9.29
N MET A 3 6.48 -57.24 -10.57
CA MET A 3 5.49 -57.25 -11.66
C MET A 3 6.11 -57.42 -13.08
N ASN A 4 5.21 -57.78 -14.00
CA ASN A 4 5.39 -58.30 -15.36
C ASN A 4 5.59 -57.18 -16.41
N ARG A 5 6.27 -57.52 -17.52
CA ARG A 5 6.63 -56.64 -18.65
C ARG A 5 5.53 -56.55 -19.74
N ARG A 6 4.27 -56.47 -19.34
CA ARG A 6 3.15 -56.33 -20.28
C ARG A 6 2.33 -55.15 -19.83
N ASP A 7 2.49 -54.05 -20.54
CA ASP A 7 1.41 -53.17 -21.02
C ASP A 7 2.06 -51.91 -21.59
N ALA A 8 2.56 -52.08 -22.80
CA ALA A 8 2.83 -50.99 -23.71
C ALA A 8 1.50 -50.45 -24.26
N LEU A 9 1.51 -49.16 -24.57
CA LEU A 9 0.60 -48.43 -25.46
C LEU A 9 -0.78 -47.98 -24.96
N ALA A 10 -1.04 -46.71 -25.27
CA ALA A 10 -2.31 -45.98 -25.35
C ALA A 10 -2.94 -45.66 -23.98
N VAL A 11 -3.33 -44.42 -23.68
CA VAL A 11 -4.26 -43.61 -24.47
C VAL A 11 -3.97 -42.12 -24.25
N LEU A 12 -3.69 -41.44 -25.36
CA LEU A 12 -3.95 -40.01 -25.55
C LEU A 12 -5.46 -39.79 -25.54
N ALA A 13 -6.05 -39.42 -24.41
CA ALA A 13 -7.38 -38.81 -24.39
C ALA A 13 -7.69 -38.15 -23.05
N GLY A 14 -8.12 -36.90 -23.10
CA GLY A 14 -9.12 -36.42 -22.13
C GLY A 14 -8.59 -35.83 -20.83
N GLY A 15 -7.60 -34.94 -20.89
CA GLY A 15 -7.32 -34.01 -19.81
C GLY A 15 -7.34 -32.59 -20.32
N THR A 16 -8.52 -32.04 -20.62
CA THR A 16 -8.62 -30.57 -20.73
C THR A 16 -8.32 -30.03 -19.33
N LEU A 17 -7.11 -29.50 -19.13
CA LEU A 17 -6.87 -28.55 -18.04
C LEU A 17 -7.81 -27.38 -18.32
N SER A 18 -8.99 -27.42 -17.69
CA SER A 18 -9.82 -26.25 -17.60
C SER A 18 -9.03 -25.28 -16.73
N LEU A 19 -8.32 -24.35 -17.39
CA LEU A 19 -8.00 -23.06 -16.81
C LEU A 19 -9.35 -22.38 -16.56
N ALA A 20 -10.06 -22.84 -15.52
CA ALA A 20 -11.14 -22.07 -14.95
C ALA A 20 -10.48 -20.75 -14.60
N ASP A 21 -10.93 -19.70 -15.29
CA ASP A 21 -10.58 -18.32 -15.04
C ASP A 21 -10.72 -18.03 -13.55
N ALA A 22 -9.65 -18.27 -12.80
CA ALA A 22 -9.34 -17.48 -11.62
C ALA A 22 -8.88 -16.12 -12.15
N ALA A 23 -9.78 -15.45 -12.88
CA ALA A 23 -9.78 -14.01 -12.95
C ALA A 23 -9.90 -13.58 -11.49
N LEU A 24 -8.75 -13.29 -10.90
CA LEU A 24 -8.64 -12.57 -9.65
C LEU A 24 -9.19 -11.17 -9.97
N SER A 25 -10.51 -11.09 -10.10
CA SER A 25 -11.24 -9.86 -10.32
C SER A 25 -11.20 -9.15 -8.99
N ALA A 26 -10.07 -8.51 -8.73
CA ALA A 26 -9.99 -7.47 -7.73
C ALA A 26 -10.96 -6.40 -8.22
N ALA A 27 -12.18 -6.42 -7.67
CA ALA A 27 -13.14 -5.35 -7.88
C ALA A 27 -12.39 -4.03 -7.71
N PRO A 28 -12.54 -3.07 -8.64
CA PRO A 28 -11.75 -1.85 -8.62
C PRO A 28 -11.91 -1.21 -7.24
N LYS A 29 -10.83 -1.24 -6.45
CA LYS A 29 -10.83 -0.56 -5.15
C LYS A 29 -11.09 0.90 -5.47
N LYS A 30 -12.16 1.45 -4.90
CA LYS A 30 -12.49 2.87 -5.03
C LYS A 30 -11.27 3.66 -4.56
N VAL A 31 -10.51 4.22 -5.51
CA VAL A 31 -9.37 5.08 -5.21
C VAL A 31 -9.99 6.36 -4.65
N HIS A 32 -9.73 6.63 -3.37
CA HIS A 32 -10.13 7.90 -2.77
C HIS A 32 -9.45 9.04 -3.53
N ALA A 33 -10.17 10.14 -3.74
CA ALA A 33 -9.62 11.31 -4.40
C ALA A 33 -8.28 11.72 -3.75
N THR A 34 -7.28 11.98 -4.59
CA THR A 34 -5.95 12.39 -4.12
C THR A 34 -6.08 13.66 -3.29
N THR A 35 -5.51 13.66 -2.09
CA THR A 35 -5.47 14.84 -1.23
C THR A 35 -4.03 15.34 -1.12
N LEU A 36 -3.82 16.61 -1.46
CA LEU A 36 -2.54 17.28 -1.22
C LEU A 36 -2.41 17.62 0.27
N LEU A 37 -1.40 17.06 0.94
CA LEU A 37 -1.16 17.31 2.37
C LEU A 37 -0.31 18.56 2.62
N SER A 38 0.68 18.83 1.77
CA SER A 38 1.57 19.99 1.86
C SER A 38 2.14 20.36 0.50
N ARG A 39 2.36 21.66 0.26
CA ARG A 39 3.13 22.21 -0.88
C ARG A 39 4.59 22.48 -0.53
N ASN A 40 4.95 22.32 0.74
CA ASN A 40 6.27 22.67 1.27
C ASN A 40 7.11 21.42 1.57
N GLY A 41 6.76 20.26 1.02
CA GLY A 41 7.51 19.03 1.25
C GLY A 41 8.98 19.19 0.86
N SER A 42 9.87 18.73 1.72
CA SER A 42 11.31 18.61 1.39
C SER A 42 11.54 17.60 0.26
N GLY A 43 12.75 17.59 -0.32
CA GLY A 43 13.13 16.62 -1.34
C GLY A 43 13.05 15.16 -0.85
N ARG A 44 13.16 14.95 0.46
CA ARG A 44 13.05 13.63 1.11
C ARG A 44 11.82 13.52 2.01
N ALA A 45 10.74 14.28 1.72
CA ALA A 45 9.55 14.40 2.56
C ALA A 45 9.02 13.08 3.13
N THR A 46 9.07 12.01 2.33
CA THR A 46 8.67 10.64 2.71
C THR A 46 9.77 9.60 2.47
N ALA A 47 11.00 10.01 2.13
CA ALA A 47 12.02 9.10 1.58
C ALA A 47 12.77 8.28 2.64
N TYR A 48 12.67 8.64 3.92
CA TYR A 48 13.33 7.90 5.00
C TYR A 48 12.59 6.59 5.29
N ALA A 49 13.15 5.48 4.82
CA ALA A 49 12.63 4.12 5.02
C ALA A 49 12.60 3.70 6.50
N GLU A 50 13.49 4.26 7.31
CA GLU A 50 13.71 3.90 8.73
C GLU A 50 12.50 4.17 9.64
N ALA A 51 11.48 4.89 9.18
CA ALA A 51 10.36 5.31 10.02
C ALA A 51 9.03 5.31 9.29
N ASN A 52 8.04 4.62 9.89
CA ASN A 52 6.67 4.57 9.40
C ASN A 52 6.09 5.99 9.27
N LYS A 53 5.78 6.39 8.03
CA LYS A 53 5.18 7.70 7.73
C LYS A 53 3.66 7.67 7.69
N ILE A 54 3.08 6.48 7.60
CA ILE A 54 1.64 6.26 7.53
C ILE A 54 1.30 5.18 8.55
N VAL A 55 0.56 5.55 9.59
CA VAL A 55 0.16 4.65 10.67
C VAL A 55 -1.35 4.70 10.81
N THR A 56 -2.02 3.56 10.77
CA THR A 56 -3.46 3.45 11.02
C THR A 56 -3.70 2.81 12.38
N VAL A 57 -4.55 3.45 13.20
CA VAL A 57 -5.04 2.91 14.46
C VAL A 57 -6.57 3.10 14.49
N GLY A 58 -7.31 1.99 14.53
CA GLY A 58 -8.76 2.01 14.41
C GLY A 58 -9.23 2.71 13.13
N GLU A 59 -10.15 3.66 13.26
CA GLU A 59 -10.70 4.44 12.14
C GLU A 59 -9.86 5.66 11.75
N LYS A 60 -8.62 5.78 12.24
CA LYS A 60 -7.77 6.96 11.98
C LYS A 60 -6.47 6.56 11.28
N THR A 61 -6.13 7.29 10.23
CA THR A 61 -4.84 7.17 9.55
C THR A 61 -4.04 8.45 9.77
N HIS A 62 -2.90 8.32 10.42
CA HIS A 62 -1.93 9.38 10.65
C HIS A 62 -0.89 9.36 9.55
N VAL A 63 -0.67 10.50 8.89
CA VAL A 63 0.36 10.67 7.88
C VAL A 63 1.33 11.76 8.34
N SER A 64 2.60 11.40 8.47
CA SER A 64 3.69 12.31 8.80
C SER A 64 4.64 12.49 7.63
N TRP A 65 5.21 13.68 7.50
CA TRP A 65 6.17 14.02 6.45
C TRP A 65 7.09 15.15 6.91
N LEU A 66 8.15 15.39 6.13
CA LEU A 66 9.10 16.48 6.38
C LEU A 66 8.83 17.65 5.43
N ASP A 67 8.43 18.80 5.99
CA ASP A 67 8.38 20.07 5.26
C ASP A 67 9.73 20.79 5.32
N SER A 68 10.09 21.47 4.24
CA SER A 68 11.11 22.52 4.19
C SER A 68 10.43 23.89 4.19
N VAL A 69 10.53 24.61 5.31
CA VAL A 69 9.98 25.97 5.47
C VAL A 69 11.09 26.97 5.80
N LYS A 70 10.76 28.26 5.86
CA LYS A 70 11.73 29.34 6.10
C LYS A 70 12.56 29.15 7.37
N GLU A 71 11.96 28.57 8.41
CA GLU A 71 12.59 28.32 9.71
C GLU A 71 13.36 26.98 9.76
N GLY A 72 13.55 26.32 8.63
CA GLY A 72 14.21 25.01 8.48
C GLY A 72 13.22 23.86 8.33
N PHE A 73 13.66 22.64 8.62
CA PHE A 73 12.82 21.46 8.43
C PHE A 73 11.89 21.20 9.60
N ARG A 74 10.65 20.79 9.30
CA ARG A 74 9.61 20.52 10.30
C ARG A 74 8.94 19.20 10.01
N VAL A 75 8.87 18.34 11.02
CA VAL A 75 8.01 17.16 10.97
C VAL A 75 6.58 17.64 11.11
N ARG A 76 5.76 17.34 10.10
CA ARG A 76 4.34 17.63 10.06
C ARG A 76 3.54 16.35 10.19
N ILE A 77 2.29 16.51 10.60
CA ILE A 77 1.32 15.41 10.65
C ILE A 77 -0.10 15.91 10.35
N ARG A 78 -0.86 15.07 9.65
CA ARG A 78 -2.32 15.16 9.53
C ARG A 78 -2.93 13.79 9.79
N THR A 79 -4.16 13.80 10.27
CA THR A 79 -4.93 12.58 10.52
C THR A 79 -6.15 12.56 9.61
N LEU A 80 -6.31 11.49 8.84
CA LEU A 80 -7.54 11.17 8.14
C LEU A 80 -8.45 10.40 9.09
N ASP A 81 -9.63 10.95 9.35
CA ASP A 81 -10.73 10.18 9.90
C ASP A 81 -11.37 9.37 8.76
N ARG A 82 -11.25 8.05 8.81
CA ARG A 82 -11.65 7.16 7.71
C ARG A 82 -13.16 6.96 7.62
N LYS A 83 -13.90 7.25 8.70
CA LYS A 83 -15.36 7.17 8.72
C LYS A 83 -15.97 8.34 7.97
N SER A 84 -15.47 9.55 8.21
CA SER A 84 -15.95 10.78 7.58
C SER A 84 -15.21 11.14 6.29
N GLY A 85 -14.02 10.58 6.07
CA GLY A 85 -13.11 10.97 4.99
C GLY A 85 -12.45 12.33 5.19
N GLN A 86 -12.60 12.94 6.37
CA GLN A 86 -12.11 14.28 6.66
C GLN A 86 -10.68 14.24 7.21
N TRP A 87 -9.86 15.15 6.70
CA TRP A 87 -8.51 15.36 7.21
C TRP A 87 -8.50 16.43 8.30
N SER A 88 -7.75 16.19 9.37
CA SER A 88 -7.44 17.22 10.35
C SER A 88 -6.68 18.39 9.72
N LYS A 89 -6.59 19.50 10.46
CA LYS A 89 -5.55 20.52 10.21
C LYS A 89 -4.15 19.92 10.34
N THR A 90 -3.16 20.60 9.76
CA THR A 90 -1.75 20.23 9.91
C THR A 90 -1.23 20.62 11.29
N TRP A 91 -0.50 19.72 11.92
CA TRP A 91 0.22 19.98 13.16
C TRP A 91 1.73 19.87 12.95
N THR A 92 2.49 20.69 13.68
CA THR A 92 3.94 20.55 13.80
C THR A 92 4.24 19.58 14.93
N VAL A 93 4.93 18.49 14.64
CA VAL A 93 5.43 17.59 15.68
C VAL A 93 6.70 18.18 16.30
N GLY A 94 7.60 18.71 15.47
CA GLY A 94 8.84 19.33 15.95
C GLY A 94 9.80 19.73 14.83
N PRO A 95 10.93 20.34 15.21
CA PRO A 95 12.07 20.56 14.30
C PRO A 95 12.68 19.23 13.84
N ALA A 96 13.36 19.25 12.70
CA ALA A 96 14.08 18.11 12.14
C ALA A 96 15.25 18.57 11.24
N HIS A 97 15.97 17.58 10.71
CA HIS A 97 17.02 17.73 9.72
C HIS A 97 16.66 16.92 8.47
N ASP A 98 17.19 17.32 7.32
CA ASP A 98 17.08 16.60 6.05
C ASP A 98 18.45 16.12 5.54
#